data_AF-A0A2V9QWW0-F1
#
_entry.id   AF-A0A2V9QWW0-F1
#
_cell.length_a   1.000
_cell.length_b   1.000
_cell.length_c   1.000
_cell.angle_alpha   90.00
_cell.angle_beta   90.00
_cell.angle_gamma   90.00
#
_symmetry.space_group_name_H-M   'P 1'
#
loop_
_entity.id
_entity.type
_entity.pdbx_description
1 polymer ?
#
loop_
_entity_poly.entity_id
_entity_poly.type
_entity_poly.pdbx_seq_one_letter_code
_entity_poly.pdbx_strand_id
1 'polypeptide(L)'
;MSTARKQFLLVLGCLFAFMPELALKAEEQTKDSSKLAILGSGHGIDHVGIAVRDLEAAKKTYRALGFTVFGGGKHPDLGTRNSGPSFENGYLELITFWDRSKAIGGMVANFLEKHEGGLFLGLDVSPVDGTAKLLRASGFNVHGPEAASAIEDPEQHDQPPNGGSWRFLGFPNGPIPAAHLPVKSSDAIFFLQYDSWVGNLHANTAKKLSSVWMGVRDLEASVRGYESMGFRRSHKLALPQLGAQGQEIEAGLGSILLLQPENSTGKVAAFLAERGAEGIIGVSIEVSSLQTARSLLEANTKRQFEPYAGPYGHSILIPPEFTHGIWIEFFQK
;
A
#
# COMPACT_ATOMS: atom_id res chain seq x y z
N MET A 1 -8.92 33.24 -74.04
CA MET A 1 -7.45 33.19 -74.17
C MET A 1 -6.84 34.12 -73.14
N SER A 2 -6.04 33.54 -72.24
CA SER A 2 -4.94 34.12 -71.44
C SER A 2 -5.14 35.44 -70.67
N THR A 3 -5.37 35.28 -69.37
CA THR A 3 -4.60 35.81 -68.22
C THR A 3 -4.09 37.25 -68.22
N ALA A 4 -4.63 38.05 -67.30
CA ALA A 4 -4.09 39.34 -66.88
C ALA A 4 -3.84 39.37 -65.35
N ARG A 5 -2.73 40.04 -65.00
CA ARG A 5 -2.43 40.76 -63.74
C ARG A 5 -1.99 40.00 -62.48
N LYS A 6 -0.67 40.03 -62.29
CA LYS A 6 0.08 40.60 -61.15
C LYS A 6 -0.76 41.10 -59.95
N GLN A 7 -0.56 40.48 -58.79
CA GLN A 7 -0.25 41.12 -57.50
C GLN A 7 0.12 40.04 -56.48
N PHE A 8 1.41 39.89 -56.18
CA PHE A 8 1.87 39.19 -54.98
C PHE A 8 3.09 39.97 -54.47
N LEU A 9 2.86 40.76 -53.43
CA LEU A 9 3.90 41.41 -52.65
C LEU A 9 3.65 41.01 -51.18
N LEU A 10 4.70 40.53 -50.54
CA LEU A 10 4.93 40.52 -49.09
C LEU A 10 3.83 39.91 -48.19
N VAL A 11 4.08 38.71 -47.67
CA VAL A 11 4.28 38.50 -46.23
C VAL A 11 5.32 37.38 -46.06
N LEU A 12 6.60 37.76 -46.06
CA LEU A 12 7.65 36.99 -45.42
C LEU A 12 7.74 37.56 -44.00
N GLY A 13 7.23 36.85 -43.00
CA GLY A 13 7.27 37.33 -41.61
C GLY A 13 6.51 36.42 -40.66
N CYS A 14 7.24 35.82 -39.72
CA CYS A 14 6.74 35.19 -38.50
C CYS A 14 6.12 33.79 -38.61
N LEU A 15 6.87 32.80 -39.10
CA LEU A 15 6.56 31.37 -38.85
C LEU A 15 7.69 30.61 -38.13
N PHE A 16 8.70 31.32 -37.60
CA PHE A 16 9.83 30.72 -36.88
C PHE A 16 9.92 31.14 -35.39
N ALA A 17 8.78 31.41 -34.74
CA ALA A 17 8.76 31.78 -33.32
C ALA A 17 7.67 31.10 -32.49
N PHE A 18 7.08 30.00 -32.96
CA PHE A 18 6.03 29.26 -32.23
C PHE A 18 6.34 27.77 -32.01
N MET A 19 7.56 27.30 -32.33
CA MET A 19 7.97 25.93 -32.07
C MET A 19 8.70 25.67 -30.74
N PRO A 20 9.36 26.63 -30.05
CA PRO A 20 10.02 26.27 -28.78
C PRO A 20 9.00 26.04 -27.65
N GLU A 21 7.86 26.71 -27.65
CA GLU A 21 6.87 26.64 -26.55
C GLU A 21 5.98 25.38 -26.63
N LEU A 22 5.71 24.88 -27.84
CA LEU A 22 5.04 23.58 -28.06
C LEU A 22 5.99 22.41 -27.77
N ALA A 23 7.28 22.53 -28.08
CA ALA A 23 8.29 21.54 -27.73
C ALA A 23 8.54 21.50 -26.21
N LEU A 24 8.58 22.65 -25.54
CA LEU A 24 8.66 22.74 -24.07
C LEU A 24 7.40 22.17 -23.40
N LYS A 25 6.18 22.46 -23.91
CA LYS A 25 4.96 21.83 -23.39
C LYS A 25 4.92 20.31 -23.64
N ALA A 26 5.48 19.81 -24.73
CA ALA A 26 5.61 18.38 -24.99
C ALA A 26 6.70 17.72 -24.13
N GLU A 27 7.81 18.42 -23.84
CA GLU A 27 8.85 18.00 -22.87
C GLU A 27 8.36 18.05 -21.41
N GLU A 28 7.45 18.98 -21.09
CA GLU A 28 6.84 19.10 -19.76
C GLU A 28 5.66 18.12 -19.60
N GLN A 29 4.91 17.82 -20.67
CA GLN A 29 3.94 16.72 -20.71
C GLN A 29 4.60 15.32 -20.71
N THR A 30 5.81 15.16 -21.25
CA THR A 30 6.56 13.90 -21.15
C THR A 30 7.28 13.72 -19.82
N LYS A 31 7.54 14.82 -19.08
CA LYS A 31 8.00 14.73 -17.68
C LYS A 31 6.93 14.17 -16.73
N ASP A 32 5.64 14.29 -17.06
CA ASP A 32 4.50 13.74 -16.30
C ASP A 32 4.06 12.33 -16.79
N SER A 33 4.50 11.89 -17.98
CA SER A 33 4.07 10.63 -18.61
C SER A 33 4.75 9.36 -18.06
N SER A 34 5.38 9.43 -16.89
CA SER A 34 6.12 8.32 -16.24
C SER A 34 5.56 7.93 -14.88
N LYS A 35 4.25 8.13 -14.65
CA LYS A 35 3.52 7.57 -13.49
C LYS A 35 4.00 6.14 -13.28
N LEU A 36 4.81 6.02 -12.22
CA LEU A 36 5.80 4.97 -11.93
C LEU A 36 5.78 3.81 -12.93
N ALA A 37 6.79 3.71 -13.80
CA ALA A 37 6.88 2.65 -14.81
C ALA A 37 6.66 1.23 -14.25
N ILE A 38 6.96 1.02 -12.96
CA ILE A 38 6.70 -0.21 -12.21
C ILE A 38 5.20 -0.50 -12.00
N LEU A 39 4.34 0.51 -11.86
CA LEU A 39 2.89 0.38 -11.66
C LEU A 39 2.08 0.33 -12.97
N GLY A 40 2.62 0.90 -14.05
CA GLY A 40 1.87 1.07 -15.29
C GLY A 40 0.63 1.94 -15.07
N SER A 41 -0.56 1.45 -15.44
CA SER A 41 -1.84 2.13 -15.17
C SER A 41 -2.52 1.68 -13.87
N GLY A 42 -1.86 0.84 -13.06
CA GLY A 42 -2.38 0.44 -11.75
C GLY A 42 -2.36 1.59 -10.74
N HIS A 43 -3.18 1.48 -9.71
CA HIS A 43 -3.37 2.55 -8.73
C HIS A 43 -2.37 2.53 -7.56
N GLY A 44 -1.48 1.53 -7.49
CA GLY A 44 -0.45 1.46 -6.46
C GLY A 44 -0.92 0.74 -5.20
N ILE A 45 -0.90 1.39 -4.03
CA ILE A 45 -1.31 0.74 -2.77
C ILE A 45 -2.71 0.12 -2.90
N ASP A 46 -2.79 -1.21 -2.85
CA ASP A 46 -4.04 -1.99 -2.95
C ASP A 46 -4.44 -2.53 -1.58
N HIS A 47 -3.58 -3.30 -0.90
CA HIS A 47 -3.90 -3.74 0.45
C HIS A 47 -2.70 -4.04 1.32
N VAL A 48 -2.94 -3.96 2.63
CA VAL A 48 -1.99 -4.38 3.66
C VAL A 48 -2.54 -5.62 4.34
N GLY A 49 -1.79 -6.72 4.25
CA GLY A 49 -2.07 -7.95 4.97
C GLY A 49 -1.75 -7.82 6.45
N ILE A 50 -2.70 -8.13 7.31
CA ILE A 50 -2.59 -8.13 8.76
C ILE A 50 -2.87 -9.55 9.22
N ALA A 51 -1.81 -10.25 9.63
CA ALA A 51 -1.93 -11.61 10.13
C ALA A 51 -2.56 -11.60 11.52
N VAL A 52 -3.66 -12.34 11.65
CA VAL A 52 -4.43 -12.50 12.89
C VAL A 52 -4.59 -13.98 13.25
N ARG A 53 -4.53 -14.32 14.54
CA ARG A 53 -4.73 -15.71 15.02
C ARG A 53 -6.20 -16.11 14.99
N ASP A 54 -7.08 -15.16 15.30
CA ASP A 54 -8.53 -15.35 15.30
C ASP A 54 -9.19 -14.29 14.42
N LEU A 55 -9.64 -14.73 13.24
CA LEU A 55 -10.26 -13.86 12.24
C LEU A 55 -11.59 -13.28 12.73
N GLU A 56 -12.39 -14.02 13.50
CA GLU A 56 -13.68 -13.54 13.98
C GLU A 56 -13.52 -12.52 15.12
N ALA A 57 -12.55 -12.75 16.01
CA ALA A 57 -12.16 -11.76 17.00
C ALA A 57 -11.66 -10.47 16.31
N ALA A 58 -10.82 -10.59 15.28
CA ALA A 58 -10.32 -9.45 14.53
C ALA A 58 -11.44 -8.67 13.82
N LYS A 59 -12.38 -9.37 13.17
CA LYS A 59 -13.57 -8.75 12.56
C LYS A 59 -14.36 -7.94 13.59
N LYS A 60 -14.57 -8.47 14.80
CA LYS A 60 -15.24 -7.77 15.89
C LYS A 60 -14.46 -6.53 16.34
N THR A 61 -13.15 -6.64 16.50
CA THR A 61 -12.27 -5.53 16.85
C THR A 61 -12.40 -4.39 15.84
N TYR A 62 -12.24 -4.69 14.54
CA TYR A 62 -12.32 -3.67 13.48
C TYR A 62 -13.72 -3.05 13.34
N ARG A 63 -14.79 -3.83 13.55
CA ARG A 63 -16.16 -3.29 13.61
C ARG A 63 -16.34 -2.33 14.80
N ALA A 64 -15.76 -2.63 15.96
CA ALA A 64 -15.78 -1.74 17.12
C ALA A 64 -15.00 -0.43 16.87
N LEU A 65 -14.00 -0.44 16.00
CA LEU A 65 -13.33 0.77 15.52
C LEU A 65 -14.14 1.56 14.48
N GLY A 66 -15.36 1.12 14.16
CA GLY A 66 -16.29 1.79 13.26
C GLY A 66 -16.09 1.48 11.78
N PHE A 67 -15.29 0.44 11.46
CA PHE A 67 -15.17 -0.02 10.08
C PHE A 67 -16.32 -0.96 9.70
N THR A 68 -16.84 -0.80 8.48
CA THR A 68 -17.53 -1.88 7.77
C THR A 68 -16.52 -2.93 7.33
N VAL A 69 -16.82 -4.20 7.63
CA VAL A 69 -15.91 -5.34 7.39
C VAL A 69 -16.61 -6.37 6.50
N PHE A 70 -16.00 -6.71 5.36
CA PHE A 70 -16.58 -7.61 4.34
C PHE A 70 -16.57 -9.08 4.79
N GLY A 71 -17.39 -9.90 4.13
CA GLY A 71 -17.63 -11.31 4.52
C GLY A 71 -16.47 -12.27 4.38
N GLY A 72 -15.35 -11.86 3.77
CA GLY A 72 -14.19 -12.72 3.59
C GLY A 72 -14.27 -13.71 2.44
N GLY A 73 -13.19 -14.47 2.28
CA GLY A 73 -13.07 -15.57 1.33
C GLY A 73 -12.00 -16.57 1.77
N LYS A 74 -12.05 -17.77 1.19
CA LYS A 74 -10.99 -18.79 1.31
C LYS A 74 -10.14 -18.77 0.05
N HIS A 75 -8.83 -18.96 0.23
CA HIS A 75 -7.85 -19.16 -0.82
C HIS A 75 -7.48 -20.66 -0.86
N PRO A 76 -8.10 -21.48 -1.73
CA PRO A 76 -7.94 -22.94 -1.69
C PRO A 76 -6.50 -23.40 -1.85
N ASP A 77 -5.76 -22.75 -2.76
CA ASP A 77 -4.38 -23.10 -3.09
C ASP A 77 -3.38 -22.58 -2.05
N LEU A 78 -3.75 -21.53 -1.31
CA LEU A 78 -2.89 -20.90 -0.31
C LEU A 78 -3.19 -21.36 1.12
N GLY A 79 -4.27 -22.10 1.38
CA GLY A 79 -4.65 -22.54 2.74
C GLY A 79 -5.02 -21.40 3.70
N THR A 80 -5.27 -20.20 3.18
CA THR A 80 -5.61 -19.01 3.96
C THR A 80 -7.07 -18.61 3.78
N ARG A 81 -7.56 -17.83 4.72
CA ARG A 81 -8.85 -17.15 4.65
C ARG A 81 -8.69 -15.72 5.14
N ASN A 82 -9.49 -14.82 4.59
CA ASN A 82 -9.41 -13.41 4.90
C ASN A 82 -10.76 -12.78 5.22
N SER A 83 -10.71 -11.52 5.62
CA SER A 83 -11.80 -10.55 5.76
C SER A 83 -11.15 -9.17 5.93
N GLY A 84 -11.91 -8.10 6.18
CA GLY A 84 -11.36 -6.82 6.59
C GLY A 84 -12.15 -5.61 6.12
N PRO A 85 -11.67 -4.39 6.42
CA PRO A 85 -12.26 -3.15 5.94
C PRO A 85 -11.81 -2.78 4.52
N SER A 86 -12.75 -2.45 3.63
CA SER A 86 -12.48 -1.98 2.27
C SER A 86 -12.73 -0.49 2.09
N PHE A 87 -11.82 0.18 1.40
CA PHE A 87 -11.76 1.60 1.10
C PHE A 87 -11.93 1.87 -0.39
N GLU A 88 -12.00 3.15 -0.78
CA GLU A 88 -12.14 3.59 -2.18
C GLU A 88 -11.04 3.06 -3.11
N ASN A 89 -9.83 2.84 -2.58
CA ASN A 89 -8.65 2.46 -3.35
C ASN A 89 -7.95 1.20 -2.85
N GLY A 90 -8.59 0.40 -1.98
CA GLY A 90 -7.88 -0.71 -1.36
C GLY A 90 -8.55 -1.27 -0.10
N TYR A 91 -7.81 -2.04 0.70
CA TYR A 91 -8.29 -2.61 1.97
C TYR A 91 -7.19 -2.94 2.98
N LEU A 92 -7.61 -3.21 4.22
CA LEU A 92 -6.78 -4.01 5.13
C LEU A 92 -7.26 -5.46 5.05
N GLU A 93 -6.35 -6.37 4.73
CA GLU A 93 -6.64 -7.80 4.66
C GLU A 93 -6.33 -8.45 6.01
N LEU A 94 -7.36 -8.65 6.83
CA LEU A 94 -7.25 -9.50 8.01
C LEU A 94 -7.14 -10.93 7.53
N ILE A 95 -6.00 -11.57 7.73
CA ILE A 95 -5.69 -12.88 7.16
C ILE A 95 -5.27 -13.90 8.22
N THR A 96 -5.76 -15.12 8.09
CA THR A 96 -5.33 -16.27 8.89
C THR A 96 -5.27 -17.53 8.02
N PHE A 97 -4.77 -18.64 8.56
CA PHE A 97 -4.79 -19.92 7.88
C PHE A 97 -5.97 -20.79 8.34
N TRP A 98 -6.50 -21.61 7.43
CA TRP A 98 -7.42 -22.71 7.74
C TRP A 98 -6.79 -24.08 7.42
N ASP A 99 -5.79 -24.10 6.53
CA ASP A 99 -4.92 -25.26 6.29
C ASP A 99 -3.46 -24.86 6.49
N ARG A 100 -2.91 -25.20 7.65
CA ARG A 100 -1.52 -24.88 8.02
C ARG A 100 -0.51 -25.44 7.02
N SER A 101 -0.80 -26.59 6.40
CA SER A 101 0.13 -27.25 5.47
C SER A 101 0.24 -26.53 4.12
N LYS A 102 -0.76 -25.71 3.77
CA LYS A 102 -0.81 -24.94 2.52
C LYS A 102 -0.53 -23.45 2.70
N ALA A 103 -0.74 -22.91 3.91
CA ALA A 103 -0.62 -21.49 4.32
C ALA A 103 0.59 -20.73 3.72
N ILE A 104 0.49 -20.24 2.47
CA ILE A 104 1.52 -19.48 1.71
C ILE A 104 2.95 -19.98 1.98
N GLY A 105 3.22 -21.25 1.69
CA GLY A 105 4.54 -21.86 1.91
C GLY A 105 5.02 -21.87 3.38
N GLY A 106 4.09 -21.76 4.32
CA GLY A 106 4.32 -21.60 5.75
C GLY A 106 4.34 -20.14 6.23
N MET A 107 4.30 -19.11 5.37
CA MET A 107 4.52 -17.72 5.77
C MET A 107 3.52 -17.23 6.83
N VAL A 108 2.22 -17.30 6.55
CA VAL A 108 1.17 -16.84 7.49
C VAL A 108 1.20 -17.67 8.77
N ALA A 109 1.32 -19.00 8.64
CA ALA A 109 1.36 -19.90 9.80
C ALA A 109 2.57 -19.63 10.71
N ASN A 110 3.78 -19.53 10.13
CA ASN A 110 5.04 -19.30 10.85
C ASN A 110 5.06 -17.91 11.50
N PHE A 111 4.50 -16.90 10.82
CA PHE A 111 4.39 -15.57 11.40
C PHE A 111 3.50 -15.59 12.65
N LEU A 112 2.34 -16.24 12.58
CA LEU A 112 1.37 -16.34 13.67
C LEU A 112 1.84 -17.14 14.89
N GLU A 113 2.90 -17.96 14.74
CA GLU A 113 3.54 -18.64 15.88
C GLU A 113 4.12 -17.65 16.89
N LYS A 114 4.56 -16.48 16.43
CA LYS A 114 5.27 -15.50 17.27
C LYS A 114 4.59 -14.13 17.31
N HIS A 115 3.88 -13.75 16.25
CA HIS A 115 3.41 -12.38 16.06
C HIS A 115 1.95 -12.32 15.58
N GLU A 116 1.28 -11.21 15.83
CA GLU A 116 0.19 -10.68 14.99
C GLU A 116 0.65 -9.34 14.42
N GLY A 117 0.07 -8.90 13.31
CA GLY A 117 0.40 -7.59 12.72
C GLY A 117 0.63 -7.63 11.21
N GLY A 118 1.14 -6.51 10.69
CA GLY A 118 1.34 -6.30 9.26
C GLY A 118 2.34 -7.30 8.69
N LEU A 119 1.99 -7.98 7.60
CA LEU A 119 2.74 -9.11 7.05
C LEU A 119 3.19 -8.86 5.60
N PHE A 120 2.32 -8.28 4.77
CA PHE A 120 2.60 -8.05 3.35
C PHE A 120 1.87 -6.83 2.81
N LEU A 121 2.32 -6.34 1.66
CA LEU A 121 1.75 -5.25 0.90
C LEU A 121 1.46 -5.72 -0.53
N GLY A 122 0.20 -5.63 -0.93
CA GLY A 122 -0.23 -5.75 -2.32
C GLY A 122 -0.19 -4.40 -3.02
N LEU A 123 0.41 -4.38 -4.22
CA LEU A 123 0.40 -3.22 -5.11
C LEU A 123 -0.36 -3.55 -6.39
N ASP A 124 -1.42 -2.80 -6.67
CA ASP A 124 -2.13 -2.86 -7.95
C ASP A 124 -1.27 -2.31 -9.08
N VAL A 125 -1.13 -3.12 -10.12
CA VAL A 125 -0.37 -2.83 -11.33
C VAL A 125 -1.16 -3.23 -12.57
N SER A 126 -0.93 -2.52 -13.67
CA SER A 126 -1.55 -2.91 -14.93
C SER A 126 -0.74 -2.41 -16.15
N PRO A 127 -0.41 -3.29 -17.12
CA PRO A 127 -0.52 -4.74 -17.06
C PRO A 127 0.54 -5.37 -16.16
N VAL A 128 0.17 -6.41 -15.40
CA VAL A 128 1.07 -7.17 -14.52
C VAL A 128 2.29 -7.77 -15.26
N ASP A 129 2.11 -8.14 -16.53
CA ASP A 129 3.20 -8.61 -17.40
C ASP A 129 4.26 -7.53 -17.68
N GLY A 130 3.84 -6.26 -17.75
CA GLY A 130 4.73 -5.11 -17.93
C GLY A 130 5.64 -4.91 -16.72
N THR A 131 5.05 -4.95 -15.53
CA THR A 131 5.78 -4.89 -14.24
C THR A 131 6.77 -6.05 -14.12
N ALA A 132 6.35 -7.28 -14.44
CA ALA A 132 7.22 -8.45 -14.41
C ALA A 132 8.42 -8.31 -15.36
N LYS A 133 8.19 -7.78 -16.58
CA LYS A 133 9.26 -7.53 -17.56
C LYS A 133 10.25 -6.47 -17.04
N LEU A 134 9.76 -5.39 -16.44
CA LEU A 134 10.59 -4.33 -15.88
C LEU A 134 11.48 -4.87 -14.75
N LEU A 135 10.89 -5.56 -13.77
CA LEU A 135 11.64 -6.12 -12.64
C LEU A 135 12.73 -7.10 -13.09
N ARG A 136 12.43 -7.98 -14.05
CA ARG A 136 13.44 -8.89 -14.62
C ARG A 136 14.55 -8.15 -15.34
N ALA A 137 14.23 -7.11 -16.10
CA ALA A 137 15.22 -6.28 -16.77
C ALA A 137 16.12 -5.51 -15.77
N SER A 138 15.57 -5.16 -14.60
CA SER A 138 16.31 -4.57 -13.48
C SER A 138 17.07 -5.61 -12.62
N GLY A 139 17.11 -6.88 -13.03
CA GLY A 139 17.88 -7.93 -12.36
C GLY A 139 17.19 -8.63 -11.19
N PHE A 140 15.90 -8.37 -10.96
CA PHE A 140 15.14 -9.06 -9.91
C PHE A 140 14.71 -10.46 -10.35
N ASN A 141 14.83 -11.41 -9.41
CA ASN A 141 14.23 -12.72 -9.56
C ASN A 141 12.76 -12.67 -9.11
N VAL A 142 11.83 -12.78 -10.06
CA VAL A 142 10.37 -12.74 -9.81
C VAL A 142 9.68 -13.98 -10.37
N HIS A 143 8.72 -14.53 -9.62
CA HIS A 143 7.80 -15.56 -10.09
C HIS A 143 6.49 -14.91 -10.60
N GLY A 144 5.72 -15.66 -11.38
CA GLY A 144 4.53 -15.17 -12.05
C GLY A 144 4.78 -14.27 -13.28
N PRO A 145 3.73 -13.60 -13.81
CA PRO A 145 2.40 -13.53 -13.22
C PRO A 145 1.67 -14.88 -13.17
N GLU A 146 1.13 -15.24 -12.01
CA GLU A 146 0.35 -16.44 -11.76
C GLU A 146 -1.13 -16.09 -11.56
N ALA A 147 -2.04 -16.97 -11.96
CA ALA A 147 -3.45 -16.82 -11.67
C ALA A 147 -3.74 -17.29 -10.25
N ALA A 148 -4.57 -16.55 -9.52
CA ALA A 148 -5.07 -16.93 -8.22
C ALA A 148 -6.56 -16.57 -8.08
N SER A 149 -7.23 -17.19 -7.12
CA SER A 149 -8.64 -16.96 -6.87
C SER A 149 -8.99 -17.09 -5.39
N ALA A 150 -10.09 -16.44 -5.04
CA ALA A 150 -10.79 -16.59 -3.78
C ALA A 150 -12.18 -17.17 -4.05
N ILE A 151 -12.59 -18.09 -3.18
CA ILE A 151 -13.95 -18.61 -3.15
C ILE A 151 -14.65 -18.11 -1.89
N GLU A 152 -15.99 -18.10 -1.95
CA GLU A 152 -16.81 -17.85 -0.77
C GLU A 152 -16.39 -18.77 0.39
N ASP A 153 -16.26 -18.19 1.58
CA ASP A 153 -16.04 -18.97 2.79
C ASP A 153 -17.42 -19.39 3.35
N PRO A 154 -17.83 -20.67 3.25
CA PRO A 154 -19.15 -21.11 3.70
C PRO A 154 -19.33 -21.01 5.22
N GLU A 155 -18.24 -20.81 5.98
CA GLU A 155 -18.30 -20.55 7.42
C GLU A 155 -18.60 -19.07 7.74
N GLN A 156 -18.54 -18.18 6.75
CA GLN A 156 -18.78 -16.75 6.93
C GLN A 156 -20.18 -16.38 6.42
N HIS A 157 -21.17 -16.47 7.32
CA HIS A 157 -22.59 -16.31 6.99
C HIS A 157 -23.10 -14.84 6.95
N ASP A 158 -22.27 -13.88 7.37
CA ASP A 158 -22.76 -12.54 7.75
C ASP A 158 -22.86 -11.53 6.60
N GLN A 159 -22.35 -11.80 5.40
CA GLN A 159 -22.22 -10.81 4.31
C GLN A 159 -22.15 -11.52 2.95
N PRO A 160 -22.39 -10.81 1.82
CA PRO A 160 -22.40 -11.44 0.50
C PRO A 160 -21.05 -12.10 0.14
N PRO A 161 -21.07 -13.14 -0.72
CA PRO A 161 -19.88 -13.83 -1.18
C PRO A 161 -18.87 -12.85 -1.79
N ASN A 162 -17.60 -12.92 -1.39
CA ASN A 162 -16.52 -12.23 -2.10
C ASN A 162 -15.63 -13.25 -2.82
N GLY A 163 -16.07 -13.64 -4.02
CA GLY A 163 -15.27 -14.41 -4.96
C GLY A 163 -14.52 -13.48 -5.91
N GLY A 164 -13.37 -13.93 -6.42
CA GLY A 164 -12.62 -13.14 -7.39
C GLY A 164 -11.44 -13.92 -7.96
N SER A 165 -10.98 -13.50 -9.14
CA SER A 165 -9.74 -13.98 -9.74
C SER A 165 -8.82 -12.82 -10.03
N TRP A 166 -7.53 -13.01 -9.79
CA TRP A 166 -6.50 -12.02 -10.06
C TRP A 166 -5.27 -12.70 -10.64
N ARG A 167 -4.38 -11.87 -11.20
CA ARG A 167 -3.03 -12.29 -11.54
C ARG A 167 -2.07 -11.61 -10.58
N PHE A 168 -1.09 -12.33 -10.06
CA PHE A 168 -0.10 -11.76 -9.15
C PHE A 168 1.32 -12.14 -9.55
N LEU A 169 2.28 -11.28 -9.24
CA LEU A 169 3.70 -11.53 -9.36
C LEU A 169 4.35 -11.23 -8.01
N GLY A 170 5.34 -12.04 -7.63
CA GLY A 170 6.03 -11.87 -6.36
C GLY A 170 7.50 -12.25 -6.46
N PHE A 171 8.18 -12.18 -5.33
CA PHE A 171 9.59 -12.53 -5.23
C PHE A 171 9.72 -13.89 -4.51
N PRO A 172 10.54 -14.84 -5.01
CA PRO A 172 10.77 -16.12 -4.33
C PRO A 172 11.39 -15.98 -2.92
N ASN A 173 12.10 -14.88 -2.68
CA ASN A 173 12.53 -14.42 -1.36
C ASN A 173 12.10 -12.95 -1.23
N GLY A 174 11.74 -12.49 -0.02
CA GLY A 174 11.27 -11.12 0.24
C GLY A 174 12.18 -10.03 -0.37
N PRO A 175 11.71 -8.77 -0.47
CA PRO A 175 12.37 -7.76 -1.29
C PRO A 175 13.82 -7.54 -0.82
N ILE A 176 14.80 -7.94 -1.64
CA ILE A 176 16.23 -7.63 -1.46
C ILE A 176 16.51 -6.41 -2.36
N PRO A 177 17.06 -5.32 -1.78
CA PRO A 177 18.47 -5.27 -1.42
C PRO A 177 18.77 -4.94 0.05
N ALA A 178 18.88 -6.01 0.85
CA ALA A 178 19.69 -6.09 2.06
C ALA A 178 20.43 -7.45 2.05
N ALA A 179 21.60 -7.50 1.42
CA ALA A 179 22.31 -8.74 1.09
C ALA A 179 22.87 -9.54 2.30
N HIS A 180 22.52 -9.24 3.55
CA HIS A 180 23.22 -9.78 4.73
C HIS A 180 22.34 -10.30 5.89
N LEU A 181 21.03 -10.57 5.70
CA LEU A 181 20.20 -11.11 6.78
C LEU A 181 19.81 -12.59 6.55
N PRO A 182 20.11 -13.49 7.51
CA PRO A 182 19.83 -14.91 7.37
C PRO A 182 18.46 -15.31 7.95
N VAL A 183 17.33 -14.79 7.43
CA VAL A 183 15.99 -15.43 7.58
C VAL A 183 15.08 -15.04 6.41
N LYS A 184 14.35 -16.02 5.87
CA LYS A 184 13.44 -15.97 4.70
C LYS A 184 12.13 -15.16 4.89
N SER A 185 12.14 -14.06 5.64
CA SER A 185 10.98 -13.17 5.73
C SER A 185 11.46 -11.75 6.01
N SER A 186 11.33 -10.87 5.02
CA SER A 186 11.39 -9.42 5.22
C SER A 186 10.20 -8.73 4.53
N ASP A 187 9.04 -9.38 4.70
CA ASP A 187 7.66 -8.87 4.69
C ASP A 187 7.11 -8.40 3.33
N ALA A 188 6.49 -9.36 2.64
CA ALA A 188 6.35 -9.46 1.19
C ALA A 188 5.62 -8.26 0.55
N ILE A 189 6.30 -7.61 -0.39
CA ILE A 189 5.64 -6.81 -1.42
C ILE A 189 5.35 -7.76 -2.59
N PHE A 190 4.12 -7.74 -3.08
CA PHE A 190 3.76 -8.38 -4.34
C PHE A 190 2.90 -7.44 -5.16
N PHE A 191 2.82 -7.73 -6.46
CA PHE A 191 2.04 -6.94 -7.38
C PHE A 191 0.90 -7.78 -7.92
N LEU A 192 -0.27 -7.18 -8.07
CA LEU A 192 -1.47 -7.86 -8.53
C LEU A 192 -2.26 -7.04 -9.53
N GLN A 193 -3.13 -7.71 -10.27
CA GLN A 193 -4.05 -7.12 -11.23
C GLN A 193 -5.37 -7.89 -11.23
N TYR A 194 -6.49 -7.15 -11.15
CA TYR A 194 -7.85 -7.68 -11.22
C TYR A 194 -8.81 -6.62 -11.81
N ASP A 195 -10.03 -7.04 -12.19
CA ASP A 195 -10.91 -6.21 -13.04
C ASP A 195 -11.70 -5.13 -12.30
N SER A 196 -12.03 -5.30 -11.02
CA SER A 196 -12.78 -4.29 -10.27
C SER A 196 -12.71 -4.45 -8.75
N TRP A 197 -12.61 -3.32 -8.06
CA TRP A 197 -12.73 -3.18 -6.60
C TRP A 197 -13.93 -2.29 -6.25
N VAL A 198 -14.62 -2.57 -5.14
CA VAL A 198 -15.67 -1.70 -4.60
C VAL A 198 -15.39 -1.41 -3.13
N GLY A 199 -15.17 -0.13 -2.82
CA GLY A 199 -15.00 0.35 -1.45
C GLY A 199 -16.30 0.39 -0.66
N ASN A 200 -16.21 0.33 0.67
CA ASN A 200 -17.35 0.46 1.56
C ASN A 200 -17.36 1.85 2.23
N LEU A 201 -18.54 2.23 2.73
CA LEU A 201 -18.68 3.35 3.67
C LEU A 201 -18.45 2.85 5.09
N HIS A 202 -17.83 3.68 5.93
CA HIS A 202 -17.53 3.34 7.31
C HIS A 202 -18.16 4.34 8.28
N ALA A 203 -18.60 3.86 9.45
CA ALA A 203 -19.16 4.70 10.50
C ALA A 203 -18.11 5.65 11.10
N ASN A 204 -16.84 5.22 11.12
CA ASN A 204 -15.70 6.06 11.48
C ASN A 204 -15.27 7.03 10.35
N THR A 205 -16.00 7.08 9.23
CA THR A 205 -15.74 7.96 8.08
C THR A 205 -14.42 7.71 7.34
N ALA A 206 -13.76 6.57 7.56
CA ALA A 206 -12.63 6.14 6.75
C ALA A 206 -13.02 6.06 5.26
N LYS A 207 -12.10 6.41 4.38
CA LYS A 207 -12.36 6.47 2.94
C LYS A 207 -11.22 5.93 2.08
N LYS A 208 -9.97 6.19 2.43
CA LYS A 208 -8.83 5.90 1.56
C LYS A 208 -7.64 5.36 2.36
N LEU A 209 -7.04 4.27 1.89
CA LEU A 209 -5.74 3.80 2.38
C LEU A 209 -4.65 4.62 1.68
N SER A 210 -4.07 5.58 2.40
CA SER A 210 -3.20 6.59 1.80
C SER A 210 -1.72 6.26 1.91
N SER A 211 -1.28 5.62 2.99
CA SER A 211 0.11 5.19 3.11
C SER A 211 0.25 3.90 3.92
N VAL A 212 1.34 3.19 3.66
CA VAL A 212 1.84 2.06 4.47
C VAL A 212 3.18 2.43 5.09
N TRP A 213 3.38 2.09 6.35
CA TRP A 213 4.57 2.45 7.11
C TRP A 213 5.46 1.23 7.29
N MET A 214 6.68 1.31 6.79
CA MET A 214 7.71 0.28 6.88
C MET A 214 8.78 0.71 7.89
N GLY A 215 8.91 -0.01 9.00
CA GLY A 215 10.04 0.16 9.91
C GLY A 215 11.30 -0.44 9.30
N VAL A 216 12.35 0.38 9.16
CA VAL A 216 13.63 0.01 8.55
C VAL A 216 14.82 0.36 9.46
N ARG A 217 15.92 -0.38 9.32
CA ARG A 217 17.17 -0.18 10.08
C ARG A 217 18.11 0.81 9.39
N ASP A 218 18.15 0.80 8.05
CA ASP A 218 18.95 1.70 7.22
C ASP A 218 18.08 2.36 6.16
N LEU A 219 17.68 3.60 6.42
CA LEU A 219 16.77 4.36 5.58
C LEU A 219 17.27 4.50 4.13
N GLU A 220 18.52 4.90 3.94
CA GLU A 220 19.05 5.13 2.59
C GLU A 220 19.28 3.81 1.83
N ALA A 221 19.64 2.72 2.52
CA ALA A 221 19.68 1.41 1.88
C ALA A 221 18.29 0.96 1.40
N SER A 222 17.26 1.10 2.24
CA SER A 222 15.88 0.78 1.86
C SER A 222 15.42 1.65 0.69
N VAL A 223 15.68 2.95 0.71
CA VAL A 223 15.32 3.87 -0.40
C VAL A 223 15.97 3.42 -1.71
N ARG A 224 17.28 3.12 -1.72
CA ARG A 224 17.96 2.59 -2.91
C ARG A 224 17.32 1.29 -3.41
N GLY A 225 16.81 0.46 -2.52
CA GLY A 225 16.06 -0.74 -2.88
C GLY A 225 14.79 -0.45 -3.65
N TYR A 226 13.96 0.46 -3.16
CA TYR A 226 12.76 0.89 -3.87
C TYR A 226 13.09 1.56 -5.22
N GLU A 227 14.11 2.41 -5.26
CA GLU A 227 14.54 3.05 -6.51
C GLU A 227 15.05 2.04 -7.54
N SER A 228 15.74 0.98 -7.12
CA SER A 228 16.18 -0.08 -8.02
C SER A 228 15.03 -0.88 -8.64
N MET A 229 13.87 -0.96 -7.95
CA MET A 229 12.63 -1.50 -8.49
C MET A 229 11.91 -0.51 -9.43
N GLY A 230 12.36 0.73 -9.53
CA GLY A 230 11.73 1.78 -10.35
C GLY A 230 10.73 2.65 -9.60
N PHE A 231 10.69 2.58 -8.27
CA PHE A 231 9.97 3.57 -7.47
C PHE A 231 10.74 4.88 -7.37
N ARG A 232 10.05 5.96 -6.97
CA ARG A 232 10.67 7.28 -6.78
C ARG A 232 10.53 7.71 -5.33
N ARG A 233 11.60 8.26 -4.77
CA ARG A 233 11.54 8.98 -3.49
C ARG A 233 10.84 10.33 -3.68
N SER A 234 10.03 10.71 -2.71
CA SER A 234 9.36 12.01 -2.61
C SER A 234 9.99 12.83 -1.48
N HIS A 235 9.20 13.41 -0.57
CA HIS A 235 9.70 14.25 0.50
C HIS A 235 10.16 13.46 1.73
N LYS A 236 11.09 14.05 2.48
CA LYS A 236 11.46 13.59 3.83
C LYS A 236 10.37 14.01 4.81
N LEU A 237 10.15 13.18 5.83
CA LEU A 237 9.18 13.43 6.88
C LEU A 237 9.71 12.97 8.24
N ALA A 238 9.06 13.39 9.30
CA ALA A 238 9.28 12.89 10.65
C ALA A 238 7.94 12.46 11.24
N LEU A 239 7.97 11.39 12.05
CA LEU A 239 6.86 10.94 12.88
C LEU A 239 7.35 10.91 14.33
N PRO A 240 7.42 12.08 15.01
CA PRO A 240 7.88 12.15 16.40
C PRO A 240 7.07 11.27 17.36
N GLN A 241 5.78 11.08 17.08
CA GLN A 241 4.90 10.18 17.81
C GLN A 241 5.34 8.72 17.76
N LEU A 242 6.12 8.32 16.74
CA LEU A 242 6.76 7.01 16.63
C LEU A 242 8.26 7.03 16.97
N GLY A 243 8.85 8.21 17.20
CA GLY A 243 10.29 8.39 17.40
C GLY A 243 11.11 8.04 16.15
N ALA A 244 10.65 8.50 14.98
CA ALA A 244 11.23 8.14 13.70
C ALA A 244 11.35 9.31 12.73
N GLN A 245 12.43 9.28 11.95
CA GLN A 245 12.58 10.04 10.71
C GLN A 245 12.28 9.12 9.52
N GLY A 246 11.85 9.69 8.41
CA GLY A 246 11.49 8.88 7.27
C GLY A 246 11.62 9.54 5.91
N GLN A 247 11.46 8.70 4.90
CA GLN A 247 11.43 9.04 3.48
C GLN A 247 10.17 8.46 2.87
N GLU A 248 9.39 9.30 2.20
CA GLU A 248 8.24 8.85 1.43
C GLU A 248 8.71 8.30 0.07
N ILE A 249 8.16 7.17 -0.33
CA ILE A 249 8.28 6.57 -1.66
C ILE A 249 6.91 6.62 -2.32
N GLU A 250 6.85 7.16 -3.54
CA GLU A 250 5.60 7.26 -4.28
C GLU A 250 5.08 5.87 -4.68
N ALA A 251 3.78 5.61 -4.48
CA ALA A 251 3.15 4.33 -4.81
C ALA A 251 1.73 4.56 -5.37
N GLY A 252 1.65 5.29 -6.48
CA GLY A 252 0.41 5.54 -7.21
C GLY A 252 -0.50 6.55 -6.49
N LEU A 253 -1.70 6.12 -6.10
CA LEU A 253 -2.66 6.93 -5.35
C LEU A 253 -2.27 7.08 -3.86
N GLY A 254 -1.30 6.33 -3.38
CA GLY A 254 -0.77 6.40 -2.02
C GLY A 254 0.76 6.41 -1.99
N SER A 255 1.32 6.08 -0.84
CA SER A 255 2.77 6.06 -0.65
C SER A 255 3.25 5.01 0.36
N ILE A 256 4.54 4.71 0.29
CA ILE A 256 5.24 3.87 1.26
C ILE A 256 6.14 4.77 2.10
N LEU A 257 5.93 4.81 3.41
CA LEU A 257 6.77 5.55 4.34
C LEU A 257 7.85 4.63 4.90
N LEU A 258 9.10 4.91 4.58
CA LEU A 258 10.25 4.21 5.18
C LEU A 258 10.64 4.95 6.46
N LEU A 259 10.57 4.27 7.59
CA LEU A 259 10.73 4.86 8.92
C LEU A 259 11.93 4.26 9.62
N GLN A 260 12.94 5.08 9.89
CA GLN A 260 14.10 4.69 10.69
C GLN A 260 13.98 5.29 12.10
N PRO A 261 14.27 4.51 13.15
CA PRO A 261 14.25 5.04 14.51
C PRO A 261 15.30 6.16 14.67
N GLU A 262 14.90 7.27 15.32
CA GLU A 262 15.82 8.36 15.68
C GLU A 262 16.69 8.01 16.89
N ASN A 263 16.18 7.14 17.76
CA ASN A 263 16.86 6.67 18.97
C ASN A 263 16.36 5.28 19.35
N SER A 264 17.06 4.62 20.28
CA SER A 264 16.76 3.25 20.73
C SER A 264 15.50 3.12 21.59
N THR A 265 14.83 4.22 21.95
CA THR A 265 13.65 4.25 22.82
C THR A 265 12.35 4.54 22.09
N GLY A 266 12.43 4.87 20.79
CA GLY A 266 11.26 5.15 19.95
C GLY A 266 10.42 3.89 19.67
N LYS A 267 9.17 4.10 19.24
CA LYS A 267 8.23 3.00 18.94
C LYS A 267 8.68 2.18 17.73
N VAL A 268 9.31 2.81 16.74
CA VAL A 268 9.93 2.08 15.62
C VAL A 268 11.10 1.20 16.10
N ALA A 269 11.93 1.70 17.03
CA ALA A 269 13.01 0.90 17.60
C ALA A 269 12.48 -0.31 18.37
N ALA A 270 11.44 -0.11 19.19
CA ALA A 270 10.77 -1.18 19.92
C ALA A 270 10.17 -2.23 18.96
N PHE A 271 9.49 -1.79 17.91
CA PHE A 271 8.95 -2.68 16.86
C PHE A 271 10.05 -3.53 16.22
N LEU A 272 11.14 -2.90 15.75
CA LEU A 272 12.25 -3.63 15.10
C LEU A 272 12.92 -4.64 16.05
N ALA A 273 13.01 -4.31 17.34
CA ALA A 273 13.57 -5.18 18.36
C ALA A 273 12.64 -6.38 18.67
N GLU A 274 11.35 -6.14 18.83
CA GLU A 274 10.34 -7.17 19.11
C GLU A 274 10.15 -8.12 17.91
N ARG A 275 10.00 -7.53 16.71
CA ARG A 275 9.85 -8.25 15.44
C ARG A 275 11.11 -9.04 15.08
N GLY A 276 12.28 -8.53 15.48
CA GLY A 276 13.58 -9.06 15.06
C GLY A 276 13.93 -8.78 13.59
N ALA A 277 13.06 -8.09 12.85
CA ALA A 277 13.17 -7.81 11.42
C ALA A 277 12.58 -6.43 11.08
N GLU A 278 12.91 -5.93 9.88
CA GLU A 278 12.20 -4.81 9.24
C GLU A 278 10.82 -5.27 8.78
N GLY A 279 9.85 -4.35 8.67
CA GLY A 279 8.50 -4.73 8.25
C GLY A 279 7.44 -3.66 8.43
N ILE A 280 6.19 -4.03 8.13
CA ILE A 280 5.03 -3.13 8.22
C ILE A 280 4.70 -2.87 9.70
N ILE A 281 4.79 -1.61 10.11
CA ILE A 281 4.47 -1.15 11.46
C ILE A 281 3.11 -0.46 11.54
N GLY A 282 2.59 0.08 10.43
CA GLY A 282 1.33 0.81 10.43
C GLY A 282 0.86 1.31 9.08
N VAL A 283 -0.22 2.08 9.07
CA VAL A 283 -0.84 2.69 7.89
C VAL A 283 -1.44 4.06 8.21
N SER A 284 -1.59 4.91 7.18
CA SER A 284 -2.41 6.12 7.24
C SER A 284 -3.69 5.95 6.42
N ILE A 285 -4.83 6.25 7.04
CA ILE A 285 -6.15 6.20 6.42
C ILE A 285 -6.78 7.60 6.45
N GLU A 286 -7.20 8.07 5.27
CA GLU A 286 -7.94 9.32 5.14
C GLU A 286 -9.37 9.14 5.65
N VAL A 287 -9.83 10.04 6.50
CA VAL A 287 -11.20 10.11 7.00
C VAL A 287 -11.88 11.40 6.53
N SER A 288 -13.18 11.37 6.23
CA SER A 288 -13.90 12.60 5.87
C SER A 288 -14.24 13.47 7.07
N SER A 289 -14.27 12.92 8.29
CA SER A 289 -14.44 13.67 9.52
C SER A 289 -13.64 13.06 10.66
N LEU A 290 -12.48 13.65 10.96
CA LEU A 290 -11.63 13.23 12.08
C LEU A 290 -12.37 13.34 13.41
N GLN A 291 -13.20 14.37 13.59
CA GLN A 291 -14.02 14.55 14.79
C GLN A 291 -15.00 13.39 14.97
N THR A 292 -15.67 12.96 13.90
CA THR A 292 -16.63 11.83 13.95
C THR A 292 -15.89 10.52 14.24
N ALA A 293 -14.79 10.27 13.51
CA ALA A 293 -13.94 9.10 13.70
C ALA A 293 -13.45 8.98 15.15
N ARG A 294 -12.88 10.08 15.69
CA ARG A 294 -12.38 10.16 17.06
C ARG A 294 -13.49 9.91 18.07
N SER A 295 -14.61 10.61 17.96
CA SER A 295 -15.71 10.50 18.93
C SER A 295 -16.25 9.06 19.01
N LEU A 296 -16.36 8.39 17.87
CA LEU A 296 -16.78 6.98 17.80
C LEU A 296 -15.74 6.06 18.46
N LEU A 297 -14.46 6.24 18.13
CA LEU A 297 -13.38 5.45 18.71
C LEU A 297 -13.34 5.59 20.24
N GLU A 298 -13.38 6.81 20.76
CA GLU A 298 -13.34 7.07 22.20
C GLU A 298 -14.57 6.48 22.91
N ALA A 299 -15.75 6.59 22.30
CA ALA A 299 -16.98 6.01 22.83
C ALA A 299 -16.93 4.48 22.90
N ASN A 300 -16.36 3.82 21.88
CA ASN A 300 -16.34 2.36 21.78
C ASN A 300 -15.18 1.73 22.56
N THR A 301 -14.03 2.38 22.61
CA THR A 301 -12.81 1.85 23.27
C THR A 301 -12.64 2.32 24.71
N LYS A 302 -13.39 3.35 25.13
CA LYS A 302 -13.21 4.04 26.42
C LYS A 302 -11.79 4.61 26.61
N ARG A 303 -11.09 4.88 25.51
CA ARG A 303 -9.75 5.45 25.48
C ARG A 303 -9.79 6.80 24.76
N GLN A 304 -9.08 7.80 25.28
CA GLN A 304 -8.88 9.08 24.58
C GLN A 304 -7.75 8.97 23.55
N PHE A 305 -7.95 9.62 22.39
CA PHE A 305 -6.96 9.69 21.32
C PHE A 305 -6.58 11.14 21.07
N GLU A 306 -5.37 11.51 21.48
CA GLU A 306 -4.88 12.88 21.36
C GLU A 306 -4.61 13.25 19.90
N PRO A 307 -5.18 14.36 19.39
CA PRO A 307 -4.87 14.85 18.06
C PRO A 307 -3.45 15.38 17.96
N TYR A 308 -2.86 15.27 16.77
CA TYR A 308 -1.57 15.86 16.44
C TYR A 308 -1.57 16.33 14.98
N ALA A 309 -0.55 17.13 14.63
CA ALA A 309 -0.27 17.49 13.24
C ALA A 309 0.56 16.38 12.59
N GLY A 310 -0.08 15.56 11.75
CA GLY A 310 0.56 14.50 10.99
C GLY A 310 1.06 14.96 9.62
N PRO A 311 1.75 14.09 8.87
CA PRO A 311 2.33 14.43 7.56
C PRO A 311 1.29 14.84 6.53
N TYR A 312 0.04 14.38 6.67
CA TYR A 312 -1.04 14.62 5.72
C TYR A 312 -2.16 15.51 6.25
N GLY A 313 -2.05 16.03 7.47
CA GLY A 313 -3.05 16.89 8.10
C GLY A 313 -3.30 16.58 9.57
N HIS A 314 -4.44 17.05 10.07
CA HIS A 314 -4.86 16.80 11.46
C HIS A 314 -5.11 15.31 11.63
N SER A 315 -4.51 14.72 12.67
CA SER A 315 -4.41 13.28 12.79
C SER A 315 -4.71 12.80 14.21
N ILE A 316 -5.16 11.55 14.33
CA ILE A 316 -5.15 10.76 15.57
C ILE A 316 -4.47 9.42 15.30
N LEU A 317 -3.87 8.83 16.33
CA LEU A 317 -3.11 7.60 16.21
C LEU A 317 -3.71 6.49 17.09
N ILE A 318 -4.14 5.41 16.45
CA ILE A 318 -4.69 4.22 17.10
C ILE A 318 -3.53 3.22 17.31
N PRO A 319 -3.28 2.78 18.56
CA PRO A 319 -2.12 1.96 18.87
C PRO A 319 -2.38 0.46 18.64
N PRO A 320 -1.32 -0.36 18.45
CA PRO A 320 -1.38 -1.75 17.99
C PRO A 320 -2.26 -2.69 18.83
N GLU A 321 -2.44 -2.37 20.12
CA GLU A 321 -3.28 -3.14 21.03
C GLU A 321 -4.77 -3.09 20.67
N PHE A 322 -5.21 -2.13 19.83
CA PHE A 322 -6.59 -2.05 19.34
C PHE A 322 -6.76 -2.58 17.91
N THR A 323 -5.68 -2.96 17.23
CA THR A 323 -5.64 -3.13 15.76
C THR A 323 -4.83 -4.36 15.36
N HIS A 324 -4.66 -5.32 16.27
CA HIS A 324 -3.97 -6.57 16.04
C HIS A 324 -2.53 -6.38 15.53
N GLY A 325 -1.75 -5.50 16.18
CA GLY A 325 -0.31 -5.43 15.97
C GLY A 325 0.18 -4.38 14.97
N ILE A 326 -0.68 -3.49 14.48
CA ILE A 326 -0.25 -2.36 13.63
C ILE A 326 -0.74 -1.00 14.13
N TRP A 327 0.03 0.05 13.91
CA TRP A 327 -0.45 1.42 14.12
C TRP A 327 -1.42 1.83 13.00
N ILE A 328 -2.51 2.53 13.33
CA ILE A 328 -3.41 3.13 12.33
C ILE A 328 -3.52 4.62 12.61
N GLU A 329 -3.08 5.45 11.67
CA GLU A 329 -3.36 6.88 11.66
C GLU A 329 -4.67 7.14 10.93
N PHE A 330 -5.59 7.86 11.57
CA PHE A 330 -6.65 8.58 10.87
C PHE A 330 -6.23 10.01 10.70
N PHE A 331 -6.34 10.52 9.48
CA PHE A 331 -6.05 11.92 9.18
C PHE A 331 -7.13 12.55 8.31
N GLN A 332 -7.27 13.86 8.46
CA GLN A 332 -8.12 14.69 7.62
C GLN A 332 -7.29 15.85 7.05
N LYS A 333 -7.38 16.04 5.73
CA LYS A 333 -6.75 17.13 4.98
C LYS A 333 -7.35 18.49 5.33
#